data_AF-A0A9P6CNL0-F1
#
_entry.id   AF-A0A9P6CNL0-F1
#
_cell.length_a   1.000
_cell.length_b   1.000
_cell.length_c   1.000
_cell.angle_alpha   90.00
_cell.angle_beta   90.00
_cell.angle_gamma   90.00
#
_symmetry.space_group_name_H-M   'P 1'
#
loop_
_entity.id
_entity.type
_entity.pdbx_description
1 polymer ?
#
loop_
_entity_poly.entity_id
_entity_poly.type
_entity_poly.pdbx_seq_one_letter_code
_entity_poly.pdbx_strand_id
1 'polypeptide(L)'
;MRRLVLIEKTSTKLDESIRSMFKWYRRSDICIAYLGETQNIQEIHRDRWFTRGWTIQELIAPFAIKFCNRDWDIINQITKATSITVNEFTNFLRLPLSRRMQLAASRQVTREEDTAYSLMGIFDVSIATAYGEGGERAFFRLLEAIL
;
A
#
# COMPACT_ATOMS: atom_id res chain seq x y z
N MET A 1 -20.86 -1.83 -14.55
CA MET A 1 -20.86 -1.24 -13.19
C MET A 1 -19.40 -0.94 -12.83
N ARG A 2 -18.96 0.32 -12.97
CA ARG A 2 -17.57 0.74 -12.86
C ARG A 2 -17.30 1.16 -11.42
N ARG A 3 -16.34 0.53 -10.72
CA ARG A 3 -15.72 1.13 -9.53
C ARG A 3 -14.27 1.43 -9.84
N LEU A 4 -14.05 2.66 -10.34
CA LEU A 4 -12.85 3.40 -9.97
C LEU A 4 -12.87 3.50 -8.46
N VAL A 5 -11.79 3.12 -7.76
CA VAL A 5 -11.60 3.58 -6.38
C VAL A 5 -11.18 5.05 -6.48
N LEU A 6 -12.16 5.91 -6.71
CA LEU A 6 -12.07 7.30 -6.28
C LEU A 6 -12.13 7.24 -4.75
N ILE A 7 -11.03 7.62 -4.10
CA ILE A 7 -11.11 8.04 -2.69
C ILE A 7 -12.03 9.26 -2.73
N GLU A 8 -13.30 9.01 -2.42
CA GLU A 8 -14.28 10.05 -2.24
C GLU A 8 -13.73 10.98 -1.15
N LYS A 9 -13.51 12.26 -1.48
CA LYS A 9 -13.33 13.33 -0.48
C LYS A 9 -14.67 13.56 0.26
N THR A 10 -15.30 12.53 0.77
CA THR A 10 -16.36 12.66 1.76
C THR A 10 -15.70 13.03 3.08
N SER A 11 -16.24 14.06 3.75
CA SER A 11 -15.72 14.73 4.95
C SER A 11 -15.64 13.83 6.19
N THR A 12 -14.92 12.73 6.10
CA THR A 12 -14.45 11.96 7.25
C THR A 12 -13.24 12.69 7.81
N LYS A 13 -13.13 12.75 9.14
CA LYS A 13 -11.92 13.32 9.78
C LYS A 13 -10.73 12.51 9.25
N LEU A 14 -9.67 13.17 8.81
CA LEU A 14 -8.47 12.56 8.20
C LEU A 14 -8.01 11.25 8.88
N ASP A 15 -8.08 11.18 10.22
CA ASP A 15 -7.78 10.00 11.02
C ASP A 15 -8.65 8.77 10.66
N GLU A 16 -9.96 8.97 10.52
CA GLU A 16 -10.91 7.91 10.18
C GLU A 16 -10.64 7.36 8.77
N SER A 17 -10.32 8.25 7.82
CA SER A 17 -9.98 7.84 6.45
C SER A 17 -8.68 7.02 6.43
N ILE A 18 -7.66 7.46 7.16
CA ILE A 18 -6.38 6.75 7.28
C ILE A 18 -6.59 5.36 7.86
N ARG A 19 -7.37 5.26 8.94
CA ARG A 19 -7.61 3.98 9.65
C ARG A 19 -8.52 3.03 8.87
N SER A 20 -9.31 3.54 7.92
CA SER A 20 -10.26 2.75 7.13
C SER A 20 -9.75 2.34 5.75
N MET A 21 -8.67 2.96 5.26
CA MET A 21 -8.20 2.84 3.88
C MET A 21 -7.94 1.39 3.45
N PHE A 22 -7.22 0.62 4.28
CA PHE A 22 -6.97 -0.80 4.02
C PHE A 22 -8.26 -1.60 3.88
N LYS A 23 -9.24 -1.35 4.75
CA LYS A 23 -10.54 -2.02 4.72
C LYS A 23 -11.31 -1.67 3.44
N TRP A 24 -11.20 -0.43 2.95
CA TRP A 24 -11.81 -0.03 1.69
C TRP A 24 -11.20 -0.77 0.49
N TYR A 25 -9.86 -0.84 0.40
CA TYR A 25 -9.19 -1.62 -0.63
C TYR A 25 -9.52 -3.12 -0.55
N ARG A 26 -9.55 -3.67 0.66
CA ARG A 26 -9.88 -5.09 0.89
C ARG A 26 -11.29 -5.46 0.45
N ARG A 27 -12.25 -4.54 0.57
CA ARG A 27 -13.66 -4.75 0.20
C ARG A 27 -13.97 -4.34 -1.24
N SER A 28 -12.98 -3.90 -2.00
CA SER A 28 -13.14 -3.61 -3.42
C SER A 28 -13.23 -4.92 -4.23
N ASP A 29 -14.07 -4.92 -5.27
CA ASP A 29 -14.17 -6.05 -6.20
C ASP A 29 -12.92 -6.13 -7.10
N ILE A 30 -12.36 -4.96 -7.45
CA ILE A 30 -11.13 -4.81 -8.21
C ILE A 30 -10.46 -3.48 -7.87
N CYS A 31 -9.15 -3.50 -7.67
CA CYS A 31 -8.32 -2.31 -7.66
C CYS A 31 -7.58 -2.17 -8.98
N ILE A 32 -7.53 -0.96 -9.52
CA ILE A 32 -6.80 -0.66 -10.75
C ILE A 32 -5.69 0.33 -10.42
N ALA A 33 -4.45 -0.09 -10.59
CA ALA A 33 -3.27 0.75 -10.42
C ALA A 33 -2.76 1.19 -11.80
N TYR A 34 -2.84 2.50 -12.06
CA TYR A 34 -2.38 3.08 -13.32
C TYR A 34 -0.95 3.60 -13.20
N LEU A 35 -0.04 2.96 -13.92
CA LEU A 35 1.40 3.26 -13.97
C LEU A 35 1.71 4.19 -15.15
N GLY A 36 1.08 5.36 -15.16
CA GLY A 36 1.03 6.25 -16.33
C GLY A 36 2.37 6.86 -16.77
N GLU A 37 3.37 6.87 -15.89
CA GLU A 37 4.70 7.44 -16.15
C GLU A 37 5.73 6.37 -16.55
N THR A 38 5.45 5.09 -16.26
CA THR A 38 6.34 3.98 -16.62
C THR A 38 6.17 3.63 -18.10
N GLN A 39 7.13 4.04 -18.92
CA GLN A 39 7.23 3.64 -20.34
C GLN A 39 8.12 2.41 -20.51
N ASN A 40 9.21 2.31 -19.74
CA ASN A 40 10.08 1.14 -19.72
C ASN A 40 9.79 0.28 -18.49
N ILE A 41 9.35 -0.93 -18.76
CA ILE A 41 9.05 -1.98 -17.80
C ILE A 41 10.23 -2.31 -16.88
N GLN A 42 11.46 -2.24 -17.41
CA GLN A 42 12.66 -2.49 -16.64
C GLN A 42 12.86 -1.44 -15.53
N GLU A 43 12.26 -0.26 -15.69
CA GLU A 43 12.34 0.87 -14.75
C GLU A 43 11.11 1.00 -13.86
N ILE A 44 10.14 0.07 -13.95
CA ILE A 44 8.91 0.10 -13.16
C ILE A 44 9.17 0.15 -11.64
N HIS A 45 10.28 -0.43 -11.17
CA HIS A 45 10.72 -0.35 -9.78
C HIS A 45 11.04 1.09 -9.30
N ARG A 46 11.29 2.01 -10.24
CA ARG A 46 11.52 3.44 -10.00
C ARG A 46 10.23 4.25 -10.02
N ASP A 47 9.13 3.68 -10.51
CA ASP A 47 7.85 4.38 -10.53
C ASP A 47 7.45 4.76 -9.11
N ARG A 48 6.90 5.96 -8.98
CA ARG A 48 6.49 6.54 -7.71
C ARG A 48 5.49 5.63 -6.98
N TRP A 49 4.70 4.85 -7.70
CA TRP A 49 3.77 3.91 -7.10
C TRP A 49 4.48 2.79 -6.32
N PHE A 50 5.63 2.27 -6.78
CA PHE A 50 6.37 1.22 -6.06
C PHE A 50 7.23 1.77 -4.92
N THR A 51 7.53 3.06 -4.95
CA THR A 51 8.39 3.70 -3.94
C THR A 51 7.61 4.42 -2.84
N ARG A 52 6.32 4.73 -2.99
CA ARG A 52 5.53 5.40 -1.93
C ARG A 52 5.12 4.46 -0.81
N GLY A 53 5.12 4.97 0.43
CA GLY A 53 4.65 4.26 1.62
C GLY A 53 3.20 3.79 1.48
N TRP A 54 2.25 4.70 1.29
CA TRP A 54 0.81 4.38 1.28
C TRP A 54 0.36 3.37 0.23
N THR A 55 1.07 3.24 -0.89
CA THR A 55 0.68 2.31 -1.96
C THR A 55 0.90 0.84 -1.58
N ILE A 56 1.47 0.50 -0.40
CA ILE A 56 1.52 -0.92 0.00
C ILE A 56 0.11 -1.40 0.22
N GLN A 57 -0.71 -0.57 0.86
CA GLN A 57 -2.08 -0.92 1.16
C GLN A 57 -2.86 -1.13 -0.13
N GLU A 58 -2.69 -0.24 -1.12
CA GLU A 58 -3.25 -0.40 -2.45
C GLU A 58 -2.80 -1.70 -3.12
N LEU A 59 -1.54 -2.10 -2.91
CA LEU A 59 -0.96 -3.27 -3.54
C LEU A 59 -1.46 -4.60 -2.96
N ILE A 60 -1.63 -4.64 -1.64
CA ILE A 60 -1.72 -5.91 -0.90
C ILE A 60 -3.08 -6.15 -0.26
N ALA A 61 -3.85 -5.09 -0.03
CA ALA A 61 -5.16 -5.19 0.56
C ALA A 61 -6.18 -5.82 -0.41
N PRO A 62 -6.26 -5.44 -1.70
CA PRO A 62 -7.29 -5.94 -2.61
C PRO A 62 -7.18 -7.44 -2.84
N PHE A 63 -8.32 -8.11 -3.02
CA PHE A 63 -8.34 -9.51 -3.49
C PHE A 63 -7.99 -9.64 -4.98
N ALA A 64 -8.28 -8.61 -5.76
CA ALA A 64 -7.95 -8.54 -7.17
C ALA A 64 -7.39 -7.14 -7.49
N ILE A 65 -6.17 -7.11 -8.03
CA ILE A 65 -5.53 -5.89 -8.52
C ILE A 65 -5.16 -6.06 -9.99
N LYS A 66 -5.45 -5.05 -10.81
CA LYS A 66 -5.03 -4.96 -12.20
C LYS A 66 -4.10 -3.76 -12.35
N PHE A 67 -2.95 -4.00 -12.94
CA PHE A 67 -2.03 -2.96 -13.32
C PHE A 67 -2.24 -2.60 -14.78
N CYS A 68 -2.31 -1.30 -15.05
CA CYS A 68 -2.41 -0.79 -16.41
C CYS A 68 -1.44 0.37 -16.63
N ASN A 69 -0.94 0.46 -17.85
CA ASN A 69 -0.20 1.58 -18.40
C ASN A 69 -0.97 1.99 -19.66
N ARG A 70 -0.33 2.72 -20.57
CA ARG A 70 -0.95 3.08 -21.85
C ARG A 70 -1.37 1.86 -22.68
N ASP A 71 -0.71 0.72 -22.51
CA ASP A 71 -0.89 -0.50 -23.32
C ASP A 71 -1.68 -1.63 -22.60
N TRP A 72 -2.16 -1.39 -21.38
CA TRP A 72 -3.10 -2.23 -20.63
C TRP A 72 -2.66 -3.68 -20.24
N ASP A 73 -1.36 -4.03 -20.25
CA ASP A 73 -0.88 -5.35 -19.82
C ASP A 73 0.52 -5.37 -19.14
N ILE A 74 0.59 -5.67 -17.83
CA ILE A 74 1.85 -5.52 -17.01
C ILE A 74 2.03 -6.59 -15.90
N ILE A 75 1.12 -7.55 -15.72
CA ILE A 75 1.19 -8.44 -14.52
C ILE A 75 2.50 -9.25 -14.48
N ASN A 76 2.93 -9.82 -15.61
CA ASN A 76 4.18 -10.60 -15.71
C ASN A 76 5.45 -9.78 -15.50
N GLN A 77 5.33 -8.47 -15.49
CA GLN A 77 6.44 -7.53 -15.50
C GLN A 77 6.70 -6.95 -14.11
N ILE A 78 5.65 -6.85 -13.29
CA ILE A 78 5.73 -6.37 -11.91
C ILE A 78 6.46 -7.37 -11.02
N THR A 79 6.22 -8.67 -11.22
CA THR A 79 6.91 -9.73 -10.47
C THR A 79 8.42 -9.71 -10.68
N LYS A 80 8.85 -9.41 -11.91
CA LYS A 80 10.28 -9.28 -12.25
C LYS A 80 10.94 -8.07 -11.60
N ALA A 81 10.19 -7.00 -11.31
CA ALA A 81 10.74 -5.74 -10.87
C ALA A 81 10.64 -5.48 -9.36
N THR A 82 9.68 -6.10 -8.68
CA THR A 82 9.38 -5.81 -7.27
C THR A 82 9.92 -6.85 -6.30
N SER A 83 10.48 -7.95 -6.80
CA SER A 83 10.83 -9.14 -6.01
C SER A 83 9.63 -9.74 -5.27
N ILE A 84 8.39 -9.35 -5.63
CA ILE A 84 7.13 -9.88 -5.12
C ILE A 84 6.65 -10.92 -6.11
N THR A 85 6.47 -12.14 -5.65
CA THR A 85 5.96 -13.25 -6.46
C THR A 85 4.43 -13.15 -6.66
N VAL A 86 3.89 -13.81 -7.68
CA VAL A 86 2.43 -13.92 -7.89
C VAL A 86 1.74 -14.52 -6.65
N ASN A 87 2.40 -15.46 -5.98
CA ASN A 87 1.87 -16.06 -4.77
C ASN A 87 1.82 -15.06 -3.61
N GLU A 88 2.81 -14.17 -3.49
CA GLU A 88 2.81 -13.11 -2.49
C GLU A 88 1.72 -12.06 -2.74
N PHE A 89 1.37 -11.77 -4.00
CA PHE A 89 0.21 -10.92 -4.31
C PHE A 89 -1.12 -11.56 -3.87
N THR A 90 -1.28 -12.85 -4.12
CA THR A 90 -2.54 -13.56 -3.83
C THR A 90 -2.69 -13.96 -2.36
N ASN A 91 -1.58 -14.20 -1.66
CA ASN A 91 -1.55 -14.68 -0.28
C ASN A 91 -0.82 -13.72 0.68
N PHE A 92 -0.80 -12.41 0.39
CA PHE A 92 -0.01 -11.44 1.16
C PHE A 92 -0.23 -11.50 2.68
N LEU A 93 -1.49 -11.58 3.13
CA LEU A 93 -1.82 -11.65 4.56
C LEU A 93 -1.38 -12.96 5.23
N ARG A 94 -1.00 -13.98 4.45
CA ARG A 94 -0.40 -15.21 4.96
C ARG A 94 1.13 -15.15 5.04
N LEU A 95 1.74 -14.07 4.55
CA LEU A 95 3.18 -13.90 4.64
C LEU A 95 3.60 -13.66 6.09
N PRO A 96 4.80 -14.16 6.48
CA PRO A 96 5.38 -13.85 7.78
C PRO A 96 5.48 -12.34 8.00
N LEU A 97 5.34 -11.92 9.26
CA LEU A 97 5.46 -10.51 9.66
C LEU A 97 6.73 -9.86 9.11
N SER A 98 7.86 -10.56 9.22
CA SER A 98 9.17 -10.13 8.72
C SER A 98 9.17 -9.84 7.22
N ARG A 99 8.46 -10.65 6.42
CA ARG A 99 8.36 -10.44 4.98
C ARG A 99 7.51 -9.21 4.64
N ARG A 100 6.41 -8.99 5.38
CA ARG A 100 5.60 -7.77 5.21
C ARG A 100 6.41 -6.51 5.55
N MET A 101 7.19 -6.56 6.63
CA MET A 101 8.13 -5.49 7.00
C MET A 101 9.19 -5.26 5.93
N GLN A 102 9.77 -6.32 5.35
CA GLN A 102 10.76 -6.19 4.27
C GLN A 102 10.19 -5.47 3.04
N LEU A 103 8.93 -5.75 2.69
CA LEU A 103 8.25 -5.10 1.56
C LEU A 103 7.85 -3.65 1.84
N ALA A 104 7.77 -3.26 3.11
CA ALA A 104 7.57 -1.89 3.55
C ALA A 104 8.89 -1.09 3.62
N ALA A 105 10.00 -1.75 3.96
CA ALA A 105 11.26 -1.09 4.31
C ALA A 105 11.89 -0.25 3.18
N SER A 106 11.64 -0.58 1.91
CA SER A 106 12.17 0.17 0.77
C SER A 106 11.32 1.38 0.36
N ARG A 107 10.21 1.65 1.06
CA ARG A 107 9.26 2.68 0.69
C ARG A 107 9.57 4.01 1.36
N GLN A 108 9.27 5.07 0.63
CA GLN A 108 9.48 6.46 1.00
C GLN A 108 8.15 7.10 1.40
N VAL A 109 8.20 7.91 2.43
CA VAL A 109 7.07 8.66 2.96
C VAL A 109 7.36 10.16 2.89
N THR A 110 6.31 10.96 2.73
CA THR A 110 6.43 12.42 2.72
C THR A 110 6.35 13.01 4.13
N ARG A 111 5.47 12.44 4.96
CA ARG A 111 5.43 12.71 6.40
C ARG A 111 6.09 11.56 7.12
N GLU A 112 6.96 11.86 8.06
CA GLU A 112 7.75 10.85 8.76
C GLU A 112 6.87 9.83 9.50
N GLU A 113 5.73 10.24 10.04
CA GLU A 113 4.79 9.38 10.78
C GLU A 113 4.08 8.37 9.86
N ASP A 114 4.00 8.66 8.56
CA ASP A 114 3.44 7.72 7.60
C ASP A 114 4.30 6.46 7.47
N THR A 115 5.55 6.45 7.98
CA THR A 115 6.35 5.22 8.13
C THR A 115 5.62 4.19 9.01
N ALA A 116 4.80 4.66 9.95
CA ALA A 116 3.98 3.86 10.82
C ALA A 116 2.54 3.73 10.29
N TYR A 117 1.89 4.86 9.98
CA TYR A 117 0.47 4.87 9.65
C TYR A 117 0.15 4.15 8.34
N SER A 118 1.08 4.14 7.37
CA SER A 118 0.90 3.38 6.13
C SER A 118 0.94 1.86 6.33
N LEU A 119 1.35 1.37 7.50
CA LEU A 119 1.48 -0.05 7.82
C LEU A 119 0.36 -0.60 8.70
N MET A 120 -0.45 0.25 9.32
CA MET A 120 -1.52 -0.17 10.24
C MET A 120 -2.40 -1.29 9.67
N GLY A 121 -2.94 -1.08 8.47
CA GLY A 121 -3.80 -2.07 7.82
C GLY A 121 -3.09 -3.37 7.42
N ILE A 122 -1.78 -3.32 7.21
CA ILE A 122 -0.95 -4.48 6.84
C ILE A 122 -0.81 -5.46 8.01
N PHE A 123 -0.78 -4.90 9.21
CA PHE A 123 -0.62 -5.62 10.47
C PHE A 123 -1.93 -5.76 11.25
N ASP A 124 -3.05 -5.33 10.66
CA ASP A 124 -4.38 -5.38 11.28
C ASP A 124 -4.43 -4.69 12.65
N VAL A 125 -3.72 -3.57 12.77
CA VAL A 125 -3.70 -2.72 13.96
C VAL A 125 -4.31 -1.36 13.65
N SER A 126 -4.78 -0.68 14.69
CA SER A 126 -5.35 0.66 14.56
C SER A 126 -4.85 1.55 15.70
N ILE A 127 -3.88 2.41 15.40
CA ILE A 127 -3.42 3.46 16.32
C ILE A 127 -3.98 4.83 15.91
N ALA A 128 -4.20 5.73 16.86
CA ALA A 128 -4.64 7.09 16.57
C ALA A 128 -3.53 7.88 15.86
N THR A 129 -3.87 8.56 14.76
CA THR A 129 -2.91 9.43 14.05
C THR A 129 -2.66 10.72 14.83
N ALA A 130 -1.41 11.10 14.95
CA ALA A 130 -0.93 12.27 15.68
C ALA A 130 0.22 12.92 14.89
N TYR A 131 -0.11 13.55 13.76
CA TYR A 131 0.89 14.29 12.98
C TYR A 131 1.54 15.40 13.82
N GLY A 132 2.87 15.44 13.81
CA GLY A 132 3.72 16.23 14.69
C GLY A 132 4.33 15.43 15.85
N GLU A 133 3.99 14.14 16.03
CA GLU A 133 4.59 13.30 17.08
C GLU A 133 6.00 12.79 16.75
N GLY A 134 6.42 12.90 15.50
CA GLY A 134 7.70 12.39 15.01
C GLY A 134 7.62 10.96 14.49
N GLY A 135 8.40 10.63 13.45
CA GLY A 135 8.33 9.34 12.77
C GLY A 135 8.72 8.16 13.68
N GLU A 136 9.76 8.35 14.50
CA GLU A 136 10.24 7.34 15.44
C GLU A 136 9.18 6.98 16.49
N ARG A 137 8.53 8.00 17.07
CA ARG A 137 7.48 7.80 18.07
C ARG A 137 6.24 7.13 17.47
N ALA A 138 5.82 7.55 16.28
CA ALA A 138 4.73 6.91 15.56
C ALA A 138 5.05 5.43 15.28
N PHE A 139 6.28 5.13 14.87
CA PHE A 139 6.72 3.76 14.59
C PHE A 139 6.82 2.90 15.86
N PHE A 140 7.29 3.46 16.97
CA PHE A 140 7.30 2.78 18.27
C PHE A 140 5.88 2.36 18.69
N ARG A 141 4.90 3.26 18.61
CA ARG A 141 3.49 2.95 18.89
C ARG A 141 2.91 1.87 17.97
N LEU A 142 3.36 1.84 16.71
CA LEU A 142 2.99 0.76 15.79
C LEU A 142 3.54 -0.58 16.29
N LEU A 143 4.83 -0.65 16.66
CA LEU A 143 5.43 -1.89 17.17
C LEU A 143 4.75 -2.38 18.45
N GLU A 144 4.43 -1.48 19.38
CA GLU A 144 3.66 -1.81 20.59
C GLU A 144 2.28 -2.39 20.29
N ALA A 145 1.66 -1.99 19.18
CA ALA A 145 0.34 -2.51 18.78
C ALA A 145 0.43 -3.87 18.05
N ILE A 146 1.59 -4.21 17.48
CA ILE A 146 1.80 -5.45 16.70
C ILE A 146 2.22 -6.62 17.60
N LEU A 147 2.98 -6.35 18.66
CA LEU A 147 3.54 -7.32 19.60
C LEU A 147 2.56 -7.64 20.73
#